data_AF-A0AAU0HAE7-F1
#
_entry.id   AF-A0AAU0HAE7-F1
#
_cell.length_a   1.000
_cell.length_b   1.000
_cell.length_c   1.000
_cell.angle_alpha   90.00
_cell.angle_beta   90.00
_cell.angle_gamma   90.00
#
_symmetry.space_group_name_H-M   'P 1'
#
loop_
_entity.id
_entity.type
_entity.pdbx_description
1 polymer ?
#
loop_
_entity_poly.entity_id
_entity_poly.type
_entity_poly.pdbx_seq_one_letter_code
_entity_poly.pdbx_strand_id
1 'polypeptide(L)'
;MKNFTSNAIFAALLGAIVWFLSPYITGEVEPWDAFPLFYSVSLIIMGFIAAIPKTASLASIYVGTIVGQFLYMLVFLSSGPLILVGVFSLAIYSLLTLVGPLVKRRLNDA
;
A
#
# COMPACT_ATOMS: atom_id res chain seq x y z
N MET A 1 -7.44 -16.05 -12.47
CA MET A 1 -7.63 -15.74 -11.03
C MET A 1 -6.38 -15.96 -10.19
N LYS A 2 -5.68 -17.11 -10.29
CA LYS A 2 -4.48 -17.43 -9.47
C LYS A 2 -3.43 -16.30 -9.42
N ASN A 3 -3.06 -15.73 -10.56
CA ASN A 3 -2.07 -14.63 -10.62
C ASN A 3 -2.56 -13.36 -9.92
N PHE A 4 -3.86 -13.04 -10.02
CA PHE A 4 -4.44 -11.89 -9.34
C PHE A 4 -4.31 -12.05 -7.82
N THR A 5 -4.72 -13.21 -7.29
CA THR A 5 -4.69 -13.50 -5.85
C THR A 5 -3.27 -13.45 -5.30
N SER A 6 -2.30 -14.07 -5.97
CA SER A 6 -0.90 -14.05 -5.52
C SER A 6 -0.31 -12.62 -5.50
N ASN A 7 -0.58 -11.83 -6.54
CA ASN A 7 -0.11 -10.44 -6.62
C ASN A 7 -0.82 -9.54 -5.59
N ALA A 8 -2.10 -9.79 -5.32
CA ALA A 8 -2.85 -9.08 -4.29
C ALA A 8 -2.35 -9.42 -2.88
N ILE A 9 -2.03 -10.68 -2.60
CA ILE A 9 -1.41 -11.08 -1.33
C ILE A 9 -0.04 -10.40 -1.17
N PHE A 10 0.79 -10.41 -2.22
CA PHE A 10 2.08 -9.74 -2.16
C PHE A 10 1.95 -8.24 -1.91
N ALA A 11 1.06 -7.56 -2.63
CA ALA A 11 0.78 -6.14 -2.40
C ALA A 11 0.17 -5.87 -1.00
N ALA A 12 -0.63 -6.79 -0.46
CA ALA A 12 -1.13 -6.69 0.90
C ALA A 12 0.00 -6.75 1.95
N LEU A 13 0.96 -7.66 1.77
CA LEU A 13 2.13 -7.72 2.65
C LEU A 13 2.95 -6.41 2.58
N LEU A 14 3.12 -5.84 1.38
CA LEU A 14 3.78 -4.55 1.19
C LEU A 14 2.97 -3.36 1.76
N GLY A 15 1.65 -3.42 1.74
CA GLY A 15 0.81 -2.43 2.42
C GLY A 15 1.00 -2.50 3.93
N ALA A 16 0.88 -3.71 4.50
CA ALA A 16 1.03 -3.94 5.94
C ALA A 16 2.44 -3.60 6.46
N ILE A 17 3.49 -3.84 5.67
CA ILE A 17 4.86 -3.58 6.12
C ILE A 17 5.15 -2.08 6.32
N VAL A 18 4.50 -1.19 5.55
CA VAL A 18 4.63 0.27 5.75
C VAL A 18 4.14 0.67 7.13
N TRP A 19 3.02 0.09 7.56
CA TRP A 19 2.47 0.32 8.88
C TRP A 19 3.31 -0.31 9.99
N PHE A 20 3.71 -1.57 9.79
CA PHE A 20 4.56 -2.27 10.73
C PHE A 20 5.87 -1.54 10.99
N LEU A 21 6.50 -0.99 9.96
CA LEU A 21 7.79 -0.31 10.08
C LEU A 21 7.67 1.14 10.58
N SER A 22 6.49 1.75 10.54
CA SER A 22 6.31 3.16 10.92
C SER A 22 6.87 3.48 12.31
N PRO A 23 6.48 2.78 13.40
CA PRO A 23 6.98 3.10 14.75
C PRO A 23 8.51 3.02 14.87
N TYR A 24 9.13 2.11 14.12
CA TYR A 24 10.58 1.88 14.18
C TYR A 24 11.38 2.89 13.37
N ILE A 25 10.78 3.47 12.32
CA ILE A 25 11.45 4.43 11.42
C ILE A 25 11.16 5.86 11.84
N THR A 26 9.92 6.17 12.20
CA THR A 26 9.42 7.54 12.38
C THR A 26 9.11 7.86 13.84
N GLY A 27 8.95 6.84 14.69
CA GLY A 27 8.41 6.98 16.05
C GLY A 27 6.88 7.03 16.10
N GLU A 28 6.20 7.18 14.95
CA GLU A 28 4.75 7.30 14.87
C GLU A 28 4.09 5.97 14.53
N VAL A 29 2.97 5.69 15.22
CA VAL A 29 2.20 4.46 15.02
C VAL A 29 1.52 4.45 13.65
N GLU A 30 0.90 5.55 13.28
CA GLU A 30 0.25 5.70 11.99
C GLU A 30 1.23 6.37 11.01
N PRO A 31 1.52 5.76 9.85
CA PRO A 31 2.55 6.26 8.94
C PRO A 31 2.24 7.65 8.37
N TRP A 32 0.97 8.05 8.33
CA TRP A 32 0.57 9.38 7.85
C TRP A 32 0.73 10.49 8.90
N ASP A 33 0.92 10.16 10.18
CA ASP A 33 1.23 11.13 11.24
C ASP A 33 2.73 11.45 11.30
N ALA A 34 3.55 10.64 10.64
CA ALA A 34 4.98 10.84 10.53
C ALA A 34 5.36 12.12 9.76
N PHE A 35 6.67 12.42 9.75
CA PHE A 35 7.22 13.55 9.02
C PHE A 35 6.73 13.63 7.56
N PRO A 36 6.68 14.85 6.98
CA PRO A 36 6.07 15.06 5.68
C PRO A 36 6.61 14.09 4.63
N LEU A 37 5.70 13.53 3.82
CA LEU A 37 5.96 12.61 2.71
C LEU A 37 6.34 11.17 3.05
N PHE A 38 6.62 10.79 4.31
CA PHE A 38 7.01 9.41 4.64
C PHE A 38 6.04 8.37 4.07
N TYR A 39 4.75 8.54 4.36
CA TYR A 39 3.72 7.62 3.90
C TYR A 39 3.58 7.61 2.37
N SER A 40 3.52 8.78 1.76
CA SER A 40 3.37 8.92 0.31
C SER A 40 4.54 8.28 -0.46
N VAL A 41 5.77 8.53 -0.05
CA VAL A 41 6.98 7.96 -0.67
C VAL A 41 7.01 6.45 -0.46
N SER A 42 6.68 5.97 0.74
CA SER A 42 6.61 4.54 1.03
C SER A 42 5.64 3.82 0.10
N LEU A 43 4.43 4.37 -0.11
CA LEU A 43 3.45 3.78 -1.02
C LEU A 43 3.93 3.77 -2.48
N ILE A 44 4.62 4.81 -2.93
CA ILE A 44 5.20 4.85 -4.28
C ILE A 44 6.26 3.74 -4.43
N ILE A 45 7.19 3.64 -3.48
CA ILE A 45 8.24 2.60 -3.48
C ILE A 45 7.59 1.20 -3.48
N MET A 46 6.60 0.97 -2.62
CA MET A 46 5.88 -0.31 -2.60
C MET A 46 5.18 -0.59 -3.92
N GLY A 47 4.63 0.43 -4.59
CA GLY A 47 4.06 0.31 -5.94
C GLY A 47 5.07 -0.19 -6.97
N PHE A 48 6.31 0.32 -6.94
CA PHE A 48 7.38 -0.18 -7.80
C PHE A 48 7.75 -1.64 -7.51
N ILE A 49 7.86 -2.00 -6.23
CA ILE A 49 8.18 -3.37 -5.81
C ILE A 49 7.04 -4.34 -6.20
N ALA A 50 5.79 -3.97 -5.94
CA ALA A 50 4.60 -4.74 -6.29
C ALA A 50 4.45 -4.93 -7.80
N ALA A 51 5.02 -4.02 -8.60
CA ALA A 51 5.02 -4.09 -10.05
C ALA A 51 6.14 -4.97 -10.63
N ILE A 52 7.08 -5.52 -9.84
CA ILE A 52 8.16 -6.39 -10.34
C ILE A 52 7.60 -7.61 -11.10
N PRO A 53 6.64 -8.39 -10.57
CA PRO A 53 6.06 -9.52 -11.29
C PRO A 53 5.43 -9.09 -12.62
N LYS A 54 5.74 -9.81 -13.71
CA LYS A 54 5.18 -9.50 -15.05
C LYS A 54 3.66 -9.66 -15.12
N THR A 55 3.09 -10.48 -14.23
CA THR A 55 1.65 -10.78 -14.18
C THR A 55 0.87 -9.81 -13.28
N ALA A 56 1.54 -8.84 -12.63
CA ALA A 56 0.90 -7.89 -11.73
C ALA A 56 -0.05 -6.97 -12.48
N SER A 57 -1.31 -6.92 -12.03
CA SER A 57 -2.32 -5.99 -12.55
C SER A 57 -2.47 -4.80 -11.61
N LEU A 58 -2.84 -3.63 -12.14
CA LEU A 58 -3.12 -2.43 -11.34
C LEU A 58 -4.14 -2.73 -10.23
N ALA A 59 -5.19 -3.48 -10.57
CA ALA A 59 -6.23 -3.87 -9.63
C ALA A 59 -5.68 -4.75 -8.50
N SER A 60 -4.82 -5.74 -8.79
CA SER A 60 -4.23 -6.58 -7.74
C SER A 60 -3.35 -5.79 -6.78
N ILE A 61 -2.57 -4.83 -7.29
CA ILE A 61 -1.70 -3.98 -6.48
C ILE A 61 -2.54 -3.05 -5.59
N TYR A 62 -3.51 -2.36 -6.18
CA TYR A 62 -4.35 -1.40 -5.46
C TYR A 62 -5.19 -2.08 -4.37
N VAL A 63 -5.95 -3.12 -4.74
CA VAL A 63 -6.83 -3.84 -3.80
C VAL A 63 -6.00 -4.53 -2.72
N GLY A 64 -4.90 -5.20 -3.11
CA GLY A 64 -4.01 -5.85 -2.17
C GLY A 64 -3.46 -4.87 -1.14
N THR A 65 -2.93 -3.73 -1.58
CA THR A 65 -2.40 -2.70 -0.68
C THR A 65 -3.46 -2.21 0.31
N ILE A 66 -4.67 -1.87 -0.15
CA ILE A 66 -5.75 -1.42 0.75
C ILE A 66 -6.07 -2.51 1.79
N VAL A 67 -6.24 -3.75 1.35
CA VAL A 67 -6.58 -4.88 2.23
C VAL A 67 -5.47 -5.10 3.26
N GLY A 68 -4.21 -5.09 2.85
CA GLY A 68 -3.08 -5.29 3.76
C GLY A 68 -2.98 -4.23 4.84
N GLN A 69 -3.08 -2.96 4.44
CA GLN A 69 -3.06 -1.84 5.38
C GLN A 69 -4.26 -1.91 6.33
N PHE A 70 -5.45 -2.14 5.79
CA PHE A 70 -6.67 -2.24 6.60
C PHE A 70 -6.62 -3.41 7.59
N LEU A 71 -6.16 -4.59 7.17
CA LEU A 71 -5.99 -5.74 8.05
C LEU A 71 -4.96 -5.45 9.16
N TYR A 72 -3.87 -4.74 8.84
CA TYR A 72 -2.92 -4.32 9.86
C TYR A 72 -3.59 -3.43 10.90
N MET A 73 -4.35 -2.42 10.46
CA MET A 73 -5.09 -1.54 11.35
C MET A 73 -6.07 -2.32 12.24
N LEU A 74 -6.84 -3.25 11.66
CA LEU A 74 -7.83 -4.04 12.39
C LEU A 74 -7.21 -4.94 13.46
N VAL A 75 -6.02 -5.50 13.21
CA VAL A 75 -5.40 -6.49 14.08
C VAL A 75 -4.54 -5.82 15.16
N PHE A 76 -3.84 -4.73 14.83
CA PHE A 76 -2.81 -4.16 15.69
C PHE A 76 -3.14 -2.78 16.27
N LEU A 77 -4.15 -2.08 15.75
CA LEU A 77 -4.52 -0.75 16.24
C LEU A 77 -5.85 -0.78 16.99
N SER A 78 -5.96 0.06 18.01
CA SER A 78 -7.23 0.31 18.68
C SER A 78 -8.10 1.18 17.77
N SER A 79 -9.14 0.59 17.17
CA SER A 79 -10.04 1.31 16.27
C SER A 79 -10.83 2.38 17.01
N GLY A 80 -10.55 3.65 16.71
CA GLY A 80 -11.32 4.80 17.20
C GLY A 80 -12.57 5.11 16.35
N PRO A 81 -13.37 6.11 16.76
CA PRO A 81 -14.60 6.51 16.06
C PRO A 81 -14.35 7.00 14.62
N LEU A 82 -13.11 7.36 14.27
CA LEU A 82 -12.72 7.86 12.95
C LEU A 82 -12.28 6.75 11.97
N ILE A 83 -12.49 5.46 12.29
CA ILE A 83 -12.04 4.35 11.45
C ILE A 83 -12.53 4.45 9.99
N LEU A 84 -13.76 4.93 9.77
CA LEU A 84 -14.30 5.12 8.41
C LEU A 84 -13.51 6.15 7.61
N VAL A 85 -13.08 7.24 8.26
CA VAL A 85 -12.23 8.26 7.63
C VAL A 85 -10.86 7.65 7.32
N GLY A 86 -10.29 6.88 8.24
CA GLY A 86 -9.03 6.16 8.02
C GLY A 86 -9.10 5.21 6.83
N VAL A 87 -10.19 4.43 6.69
CA VAL A 87 -10.41 3.52 5.56
C VAL A 87 -10.57 4.29 4.24
N PHE A 88 -11.25 5.42 4.25
CA PHE A 88 -11.37 6.27 3.06
C PHE A 88 -10.02 6.88 2.66
N SER A 89 -9.25 7.38 3.63
CA SER A 89 -7.89 7.86 3.42
C SER A 89 -6.98 6.77 2.88
N LEU A 90 -7.07 5.54 3.39
CA LEU A 90 -6.35 4.38 2.86
C LEU A 90 -6.63 4.17 1.37
N ALA A 91 -7.90 4.24 0.95
CA ALA A 91 -8.27 4.07 -0.45
C ALA A 91 -7.65 5.17 -1.33
N ILE A 92 -7.73 6.43 -0.90
CA ILE A 92 -7.16 7.57 -1.64
C ILE A 92 -5.63 7.45 -1.74
N TYR A 93 -4.94 7.30 -0.61
CA TYR A 93 -3.47 7.26 -0.61
C TYR A 93 -2.94 6.03 -1.35
N SER A 94 -3.64 4.90 -1.31
CA SER A 94 -3.23 3.68 -2.04
C SER A 94 -3.18 3.89 -3.55
N LEU A 95 -3.78 4.94 -4.12
CA LEU A 95 -3.60 5.30 -5.53
C LEU A 95 -2.13 5.59 -5.87
N LEU A 96 -1.33 6.04 -4.90
CA LEU A 96 0.10 6.29 -5.08
C LEU A 96 0.89 5.00 -5.43
N THR A 97 0.40 3.83 -5.01
CA THR A 97 1.00 2.54 -5.42
C THR A 97 0.89 2.27 -6.91
N LEU A 98 0.02 2.99 -7.64
CA LEU A 98 -0.15 2.83 -9.07
C LEU A 98 0.95 3.53 -9.89
N VAL A 99 1.77 4.40 -9.29
CA VAL A 99 2.86 5.08 -9.99
C VAL A 99 3.83 4.07 -10.61
N GLY A 100 4.34 3.12 -9.81
CA GLY A 100 5.26 2.09 -10.28
C GLY A 100 4.76 1.27 -11.48
N PRO A 101 3.59 0.61 -11.40
CA PRO A 101 3.07 -0.17 -12.51
C PRO A 101 2.67 0.67 -13.73
N LEU A 102 2.27 1.94 -13.56
CA LEU A 102 2.02 2.85 -14.69
C LEU A 102 3.31 3.24 -15.41
N VAL A 103 4.38 3.57 -14.67
CA VAL A 103 5.71 3.82 -15.24
C VAL A 103 6.22 2.59 -15.98
N LYS A 104 6.10 1.40 -15.38
CA LYS A 104 6.49 0.13 -16.03
C LYS A 104 5.76 -0.10 -17.35
N ARG A 105 4.45 0.19 -17.42
CA ARG A 105 3.67 0.08 -18.67
C ARG A 105 4.23 1.01 -19.74
N ARG A 106 4.42 2.29 -19.41
CA ARG A 106 4.96 3.28 -20.34
C ARG A 106 6.34 2.90 -20.89
N LEU A 107 7.21 2.32 -20.08
CA LEU A 107 8.53 1.87 -20.51
C LEU A 107 8.49 0.65 -21.44
N ASN A 108 7.46 -0.19 -21.37
CA ASN A 108 7.30 -1.33 -22.27
C ASN A 108 6.60 -0.97 -23.59
N ASP A 109 5.88 0.17 -23.61
CA ASP A 109 5.19 0.69 -24.79
C ASP A 109 6.11 1.58 -25.67
N ALA A 110 7.33 1.89 -25.19
CA ALA A 110 8.34 2.72 -25.84
C ALA A 110 9.43 1.87 -26.52
#